data_AF-A0A366DTS1-F1
#
_entry.id   AF-A0A366DTS1-F1
#
_cell.length_a   1.000
_cell.length_b   1.000
_cell.length_c   1.000
_cell.angle_alpha   90.00
_cell.angle_beta   90.00
_cell.angle_gamma   90.00
#
_symmetry.space_group_name_H-M   'P 1'
#
loop_
_entity.id
_entity.type
_entity.pdbx_description
1 polymer ?
#
loop_
_entity_poly.entity_id
_entity_poly.type
_entity_poly.pdbx_seq_one_letter_code
_entity_poly.pdbx_strand_id
1 'polypeptide(L)'
;MSDWSYGGWTGSINRVVRREVKEHFKANSAARGARYSLYRRLLRYFLKIHNFWRFLAIYVTINTAVVLSEILSAPYINCTRPDWPGFVEIRTFENIFTWLMSCTPPSWLAIASTEYVRTLLLNVGSYFITAQVGALGILSLALALVTLIAQGQNSETDVKVYYHESHAFEIVSSSLALLSVLCIQLLWPVQFLIHKLGWGSNIPIFKLILLTVHLTWLLINLASFAHFISVTFGFVQQSKREQLRELFTANVVMPMDMQQRLRRALYSNASETLLGHDFDGSQPNVIFGYDYGKPQVVEISSKHAHSRALIDVRMVWVRWVARRWRNRCIHEAEKASDFHGWPVHNGPLLLFVPKLDFPRKGKYEWCLRRGGVPLTRFEKIILRAAFKFKRVKGDV
;
A
#
# COMPACT_ATOMS: atom_id res chain seq x y z
N MET A 1 -2.31 -31.43 2.56
CA MET A 1 -1.72 -31.22 1.21
C MET A 1 -2.17 -29.86 0.72
N SER A 2 -1.25 -28.90 0.51
CA SER A 2 -1.61 -27.52 0.19
C SER A 2 -2.18 -27.41 -1.22
N ASP A 3 -3.44 -27.01 -1.34
CA ASP A 3 -4.02 -26.73 -2.65
C ASP A 3 -3.52 -25.36 -3.15
N TRP A 4 -2.63 -25.39 -4.15
CA TRP A 4 -2.12 -24.18 -4.79
C TRP A 4 -3.22 -23.31 -5.42
N SER A 5 -4.45 -23.82 -5.60
CA SER A 5 -5.61 -23.04 -6.06
C SER A 5 -5.91 -21.84 -5.15
N TYR A 6 -5.56 -21.93 -3.85
CA TYR A 6 -5.74 -20.84 -2.90
C TYR A 6 -4.86 -19.62 -3.19
N GLY A 7 -3.82 -19.78 -4.00
CA GLY A 7 -2.99 -18.68 -4.51
C GLY A 7 -3.61 -17.92 -5.68
N GLY A 8 -4.90 -18.16 -5.97
CA GLY A 8 -5.60 -17.66 -7.16
C GLY A 8 -5.22 -18.44 -8.42
N TRP A 9 -5.60 -17.90 -9.58
CA TRP A 9 -5.40 -18.57 -10.88
C TRP A 9 -3.94 -18.96 -11.21
N THR A 10 -2.95 -18.30 -10.59
CA THR A 10 -1.52 -18.60 -10.79
C THR A 10 -0.91 -19.46 -9.69
N GLY A 11 -1.58 -19.65 -8.56
CA GLY A 11 -1.01 -20.29 -7.38
C GLY A 11 0.23 -19.57 -6.82
N SER A 12 0.16 -18.25 -6.67
CA SER A 12 1.24 -17.47 -6.05
C SER A 12 1.50 -17.94 -4.61
N ILE A 13 2.73 -18.35 -4.30
CA ILE A 13 3.12 -18.76 -2.94
C ILE A 13 2.80 -17.64 -1.95
N ASN A 14 3.14 -16.38 -2.29
CA ASN A 14 2.86 -15.25 -1.40
C ASN A 14 1.37 -15.08 -1.09
N ARG A 15 0.47 -15.38 -2.03
CA ARG A 15 -0.97 -15.28 -1.81
C ARG A 15 -1.48 -16.42 -0.92
N VAL A 16 -0.99 -17.64 -1.13
CA VAL A 16 -1.30 -18.80 -0.26
C VAL A 16 -0.86 -18.50 1.18
N VAL A 17 0.39 -18.11 1.37
CA VAL A 17 0.99 -17.80 2.67
C VAL A 17 0.21 -16.71 3.41
N ARG A 18 -0.14 -15.60 2.73
CA ARG A 18 -0.94 -14.52 3.35
C ARG A 18 -2.31 -15.02 3.80
N ARG A 19 -2.94 -15.90 3.03
CA ARG A 19 -4.24 -16.46 3.36
C ARG A 19 -4.14 -17.39 4.57
N GLU A 20 -3.21 -18.34 4.56
CA GLU A 20 -3.01 -19.30 5.66
C GLU A 20 -2.68 -18.57 6.97
N VAL A 21 -1.79 -17.56 6.92
CA VAL A 21 -1.49 -16.73 8.09
C VAL A 21 -2.75 -15.98 8.55
N LYS A 22 -3.52 -15.39 7.63
CA LYS A 22 -4.77 -14.70 7.99
C LYS A 22 -5.78 -15.66 8.65
N GLU A 23 -5.92 -16.88 8.15
CA GLU A 23 -6.82 -17.91 8.69
C GLU A 23 -6.34 -18.37 10.08
N HIS A 24 -5.04 -18.60 10.26
CA HIS A 24 -4.44 -18.94 11.55
C HIS A 24 -4.70 -17.84 12.60
N PHE A 25 -4.48 -16.58 12.25
CA PHE A 25 -4.78 -15.42 13.12
C PHE A 25 -6.28 -15.20 13.35
N LYS A 26 -7.15 -15.74 12.49
CA LYS A 26 -8.60 -15.72 12.69
C LYS A 26 -9.02 -16.77 13.71
N ALA A 27 -8.44 -17.96 13.67
CA ALA A 27 -8.74 -19.07 14.57
C ALA A 27 -8.12 -18.91 15.97
N ASN A 28 -6.92 -18.34 16.07
CA ASN A 28 -6.19 -18.22 17.32
C ASN A 28 -6.83 -17.19 18.29
N SER A 29 -7.24 -17.63 19.49
CA SER A 29 -7.88 -16.78 20.52
C SER A 29 -6.93 -15.72 21.08
N ALA A 30 -5.67 -16.07 21.36
CA ALA A 30 -4.66 -15.12 21.84
C ALA A 30 -4.40 -14.02 20.81
N ALA A 31 -4.27 -14.40 19.53
CA ALA A 31 -4.14 -13.44 18.44
C ALA A 31 -5.38 -12.54 18.30
N ARG A 32 -6.57 -13.04 18.62
CA ARG A 32 -7.80 -12.21 18.65
C ARG A 32 -7.81 -11.22 19.82
N GLY A 33 -7.32 -11.63 20.99
CA GLY A 33 -7.18 -10.76 22.17
C GLY A 33 -6.17 -9.63 21.95
N ALA A 34 -5.08 -9.91 21.23
CA ALA A 34 -4.02 -8.94 20.94
C ALA A 34 -4.33 -8.03 19.74
N ARG A 35 -5.55 -8.05 19.18
CA ARG A 35 -5.89 -7.22 18.01
C ARG A 35 -6.00 -5.75 18.38
N TYR A 36 -5.55 -4.87 17.48
CA TYR A 36 -5.86 -3.44 17.59
C TYR A 36 -7.37 -3.20 17.67
N SER A 37 -7.76 -2.26 18.53
CA SER A 37 -9.11 -1.71 18.59
C SER A 37 -9.51 -1.07 17.25
N LEU A 38 -10.81 -0.94 17.00
CA LEU A 38 -11.33 -0.39 15.74
C LEU A 38 -10.76 1.02 15.45
N TYR A 39 -10.77 1.89 16.45
CA TYR A 39 -10.19 3.24 16.36
C TYR A 39 -8.70 3.19 15.92
N ARG A 40 -7.87 2.37 16.58
CA ARG A 40 -6.45 2.24 16.20
C ARG A 40 -6.27 1.69 14.80
N ARG A 41 -7.17 0.80 14.33
CA ARG A 41 -7.14 0.30 12.95
C ARG A 41 -7.50 1.37 11.93
N LEU A 42 -8.51 2.20 12.22
CA LEU A 42 -8.91 3.31 11.35
C LEU A 42 -7.79 4.36 11.28
N LEU A 43 -7.24 4.74 12.44
CA LEU A 43 -6.10 5.64 12.53
C LEU A 43 -4.91 5.09 11.75
N ARG A 44 -4.57 3.81 11.95
CA ARG A 44 -3.53 3.13 11.18
C ARG A 44 -3.84 3.09 9.71
N TYR A 45 -5.07 2.83 9.31
CA TYR A 45 -5.41 2.77 7.90
C TYR A 45 -5.21 4.14 7.24
N PHE A 46 -5.64 5.22 7.91
CA PHE A 46 -5.44 6.59 7.47
C PHE A 46 -3.96 6.99 7.43
N LEU A 47 -3.19 6.68 8.47
CA LEU A 47 -1.77 7.07 8.57
C LEU A 47 -0.83 6.15 7.78
N LYS A 48 -1.15 4.86 7.62
CA LYS A 48 -0.39 3.91 6.79
C LYS A 48 -0.30 4.35 5.34
N ILE A 49 -1.19 5.24 4.93
CA ILE A 49 -1.15 5.96 3.68
C ILE A 49 -0.10 7.10 3.83
N HIS A 50 1.17 6.70 3.66
CA HIS A 50 2.17 7.42 2.87
C HIS A 50 3.11 8.47 3.50
N ASN A 51 4.19 8.75 2.74
CA ASN A 51 5.11 9.86 2.91
C ASN A 51 4.40 11.22 2.70
N PHE A 52 4.97 12.30 3.25
CA PHE A 52 4.53 13.69 3.09
C PHE A 52 3.92 14.02 1.72
N TRP A 53 4.60 13.64 0.63
CA TRP A 53 4.17 13.93 -0.74
C TRP A 53 2.80 13.40 -1.10
N ARG A 54 2.40 12.24 -0.58
CA ARG A 54 1.09 11.69 -0.92
C ARG A 54 -0.01 12.25 -0.01
N PHE A 55 0.28 12.63 1.24
CA PHE A 55 -0.67 13.47 2.01
C PHE A 55 -0.92 14.79 1.29
N LEU A 56 0.15 15.45 0.85
CA LEU A 56 0.05 16.67 0.05
C LEU A 56 -0.73 16.42 -1.25
N ALA A 57 -0.47 15.32 -1.97
CA ALA A 57 -1.18 15.00 -3.20
C ALA A 57 -2.68 14.74 -2.97
N ILE A 58 -3.05 13.97 -1.94
CA ILE A 58 -4.46 13.75 -1.56
C ILE A 58 -5.12 15.11 -1.26
N TYR A 59 -4.43 15.94 -0.49
CA TYR A 59 -4.93 17.24 -0.11
C TYR A 59 -5.14 18.14 -1.33
N VAL A 60 -4.10 18.32 -2.16
CA VAL A 60 -4.19 19.08 -3.42
C VAL A 60 -5.30 18.54 -4.30
N THR A 61 -5.44 17.22 -4.45
CA THR A 61 -6.52 16.60 -5.25
C THR A 61 -7.91 17.00 -4.74
N ILE A 62 -8.14 16.96 -3.42
CA ILE A 62 -9.41 17.36 -2.83
C ILE A 62 -9.68 18.86 -3.06
N ASN A 63 -8.69 19.73 -2.83
CA ASN A 63 -8.84 21.17 -3.05
C ASN A 63 -9.10 21.50 -4.52
N THR A 64 -8.34 20.89 -5.43
CA THR A 64 -8.52 21.05 -6.87
C THR A 64 -9.89 20.54 -7.30
N ALA A 65 -10.39 19.42 -6.76
CA ALA A 65 -11.74 18.94 -7.04
C ALA A 65 -12.82 19.95 -6.59
N VAL A 66 -12.67 20.55 -5.40
CA VAL A 66 -13.59 21.59 -4.92
C VAL A 66 -13.55 22.82 -5.82
N VAL A 67 -12.36 23.33 -6.17
CA VAL A 67 -12.20 24.49 -7.05
C VAL A 67 -12.72 24.21 -8.47
N LEU A 68 -12.46 23.03 -9.02
CA LEU A 68 -13.00 22.63 -10.32
C LEU A 68 -14.52 22.52 -10.26
N SER A 69 -15.09 21.99 -9.17
CA SER A 69 -16.55 21.95 -9.00
C SER A 69 -17.16 23.35 -8.95
N GLU A 70 -16.47 24.33 -8.37
CA GLU A 70 -16.87 25.74 -8.41
C GLU A 70 -16.86 26.28 -9.84
N ILE A 71 -15.74 26.13 -10.54
CA ILE A 71 -15.60 26.62 -11.93
C ILE A 71 -16.65 26.00 -12.85
N LEU A 72 -16.90 24.70 -12.73
CA LEU A 72 -17.84 23.97 -13.56
C LEU A 72 -19.30 24.30 -13.23
N SER A 73 -19.62 24.61 -11.97
CA SER A 73 -20.98 24.91 -11.55
C SER A 73 -21.34 26.40 -11.62
N ALA A 74 -20.36 27.31 -11.60
CA ALA A 74 -20.57 28.74 -11.66
C ALA A 74 -21.49 29.20 -12.82
N PRO A 75 -21.40 28.64 -14.05
CA PRO A 75 -22.33 28.98 -15.14
C PRO A 75 -23.77 28.51 -14.90
N TYR A 76 -23.97 27.44 -14.12
CA TYR A 76 -25.28 26.81 -13.89
C TYR A 76 -25.97 27.32 -12.62
N ILE A 77 -25.20 27.79 -11.63
CA ILE A 77 -25.75 28.30 -10.35
C ILE A 77 -26.31 29.73 -10.50
N ASN A 78 -25.90 30.47 -11.53
CA ASN A 78 -26.29 31.86 -11.76
C ASN A 78 -27.40 32.02 -12.80
N CYS A 79 -28.63 31.59 -12.52
CA CYS A 79 -29.80 32.41 -12.89
C CYS A 79 -31.13 31.79 -12.40
N THR A 80 -31.62 32.24 -11.25
CA THR A 80 -33.06 32.48 -11.15
C THR A 80 -33.28 33.89 -11.68
N ARG A 81 -33.73 34.01 -12.94
CA ARG A 81 -34.21 35.30 -13.43
C ARG A 81 -35.42 35.69 -12.58
N PRO A 82 -35.59 36.97 -12.20
CA PRO A 82 -36.86 37.42 -11.66
C PRO A 82 -37.98 37.03 -12.64
N ASP A 83 -39.21 36.83 -12.14
CA ASP A 83 -40.35 36.52 -13.01
C ASP A 83 -40.42 37.55 -14.14
N TRP A 84 -40.67 37.08 -15.37
CA TRP A 84 -40.76 37.96 -16.53
C TRP A 84 -41.80 39.04 -16.23
N PRO A 85 -41.46 40.35 -16.31
CA PRO A 85 -42.37 41.44 -15.93
C PRO A 85 -43.62 41.58 -16.81
N GLY A 86 -43.81 40.66 -17.77
CA GLY A 86 -44.88 40.71 -18.76
C GLY A 86 -44.60 41.74 -19.85
N PHE A 87 -45.37 41.68 -20.94
CA PHE A 87 -45.22 42.63 -22.06
C PHE A 87 -45.70 44.05 -21.71
N VAL A 88 -46.39 44.24 -20.59
CA VAL A 88 -47.07 45.50 -20.23
C VAL A 88 -46.13 46.54 -19.62
N GLU A 89 -45.02 46.13 -19.00
CA GLU A 89 -44.06 47.05 -18.33
C GLU A 89 -42.77 47.33 -19.13
N ILE A 90 -42.66 46.82 -20.35
CA ILE A 90 -41.49 47.05 -21.21
C ILE A 90 -41.62 48.42 -21.89
N ARG A 91 -41.19 49.49 -21.23
CA ARG A 91 -41.11 50.83 -21.83
C ARG A 91 -39.85 51.05 -22.67
N THR A 92 -38.75 50.34 -22.40
CA THR A 92 -37.46 50.54 -23.07
C THR A 92 -36.69 49.22 -23.22
N PHE A 93 -35.79 49.15 -24.22
CA PHE A 93 -34.88 48.03 -24.44
C PHE A 93 -33.94 47.81 -23.23
N GLU A 94 -33.68 48.87 -22.46
CA GLU A 94 -32.96 48.80 -21.18
C GLU A 94 -33.63 47.89 -20.15
N ASN A 95 -34.98 47.81 -20.10
CA ASN A 95 -35.70 46.93 -19.18
C ASN A 95 -35.52 45.44 -19.54
N ILE A 96 -35.47 45.14 -20.85
CA ILE A 96 -35.18 43.79 -21.34
C ILE A 96 -33.73 43.42 -21.01
N PHE A 97 -32.80 44.34 -21.24
CA PHE A 97 -31.38 44.13 -20.97
C PHE A 97 -31.10 44.00 -19.47
N THR A 98 -31.71 44.82 -18.62
CA THR A 98 -31.59 44.71 -17.15
C THR A 98 -32.21 43.43 -16.62
N TRP A 99 -33.38 43.00 -17.12
CA TRP A 99 -33.94 41.69 -16.76
C TRP A 99 -33.03 40.54 -17.19
N LEU A 100 -32.53 40.57 -18.44
CA LEU A 100 -31.58 39.59 -18.97
C LEU A 100 -30.29 39.50 -18.14
N MET A 101 -29.85 40.63 -17.58
CA MET A 101 -28.64 40.74 -16.77
C MET A 101 -28.90 40.58 -15.26
N SER A 102 -30.16 40.55 -14.82
CA SER A 102 -30.55 40.36 -13.41
C SER A 102 -30.57 38.88 -13.03
N CYS A 103 -29.39 38.27 -12.91
CA CYS A 103 -29.28 36.99 -12.18
C CYS A 103 -29.11 37.30 -10.69
N THR A 104 -30.15 37.08 -9.89
CA THR A 104 -30.01 37.07 -8.42
C THR A 104 -29.76 35.64 -7.96
N PRO A 105 -28.75 35.38 -7.11
CA PRO A 105 -28.60 34.07 -6.49
C PRO A 105 -29.84 33.81 -5.61
N PRO A 106 -30.35 32.57 -5.56
CA PRO A 106 -31.53 32.27 -4.77
C PRO A 106 -31.28 32.63 -3.29
N SER A 107 -32.30 33.18 -2.62
CA SER A 107 -32.21 33.79 -1.29
C SER A 107 -31.63 32.87 -0.20
N TRP A 108 -31.73 31.55 -0.37
CA TRP A 108 -31.10 30.56 0.52
C TRP A 108 -29.57 30.46 0.37
N LEU A 109 -28.96 31.04 -0.67
CA LEU A 109 -27.50 31.19 -0.79
C LEU A 109 -26.97 32.50 -0.16
N ALA A 110 -27.86 33.43 0.22
CA ALA A 110 -27.54 34.68 0.89
C ALA A 110 -27.50 34.55 2.43
N ILE A 111 -27.17 33.36 2.96
CA ILE A 111 -27.19 33.07 4.40
C ILE A 111 -26.16 33.90 5.19
N ALA A 112 -25.11 34.41 4.53
CA ALA A 112 -24.13 35.29 5.16
C ALA A 112 -23.59 36.33 4.17
N SER A 113 -23.29 37.53 4.67
CA SER A 113 -22.59 38.53 3.87
C SER A 113 -21.22 37.97 3.45
N THR A 114 -20.82 38.24 2.21
CA THR A 114 -19.52 37.81 1.67
C THR A 114 -18.36 38.28 2.54
N GLU A 115 -18.50 39.46 3.16
CA GLU A 115 -17.55 40.00 4.12
C GLU A 115 -17.47 39.15 5.40
N TYR A 116 -18.60 38.73 5.97
CA TYR A 116 -18.61 37.84 7.14
C TYR A 116 -17.90 36.52 6.86
N VAL A 117 -18.18 35.88 5.71
CA VAL A 117 -17.53 34.61 5.32
C VAL A 117 -16.01 34.81 5.12
N ARG A 118 -15.60 35.94 4.55
CA ARG A 118 -14.19 36.28 4.38
C ARG A 118 -13.48 36.46 5.72
N THR A 119 -14.06 37.25 6.63
CA THR A 119 -13.52 37.45 7.97
C THR A 119 -13.45 36.13 8.74
N LEU A 120 -14.49 35.30 8.65
CA LEU A 120 -14.53 33.97 9.26
C LEU A 120 -13.37 33.09 8.75
N LEU A 121 -13.13 33.03 7.44
CA LEU A 121 -12.06 32.21 6.86
C LEU A 121 -10.67 32.69 7.29
N LEU A 122 -10.43 34.00 7.32
CA LEU A 122 -9.14 34.55 7.75
C LEU A 122 -8.88 34.23 9.23
N ASN A 123 -9.88 34.43 10.08
CA ASN A 123 -9.77 34.16 11.51
C ASN A 123 -9.58 32.66 11.77
N VAL A 124 -10.41 31.81 11.17
CA VAL A 124 -10.36 30.35 11.35
C VAL A 124 -9.07 29.77 10.76
N GLY A 125 -8.62 30.26 9.60
CA GLY A 125 -7.35 29.86 8.99
C GLY A 125 -6.16 30.14 9.91
N SER A 126 -6.11 31.32 10.54
CA SER A 126 -5.08 31.66 11.53
C SER A 126 -5.11 30.71 12.73
N TYR A 127 -6.30 30.40 13.28
CA TYR A 127 -6.43 29.44 14.37
C TYR A 127 -5.97 28.03 13.98
N PHE A 128 -6.26 27.57 12.76
CA PHE A 128 -5.84 26.26 12.28
C PHE A 128 -4.31 26.17 12.14
N ILE A 129 -3.68 27.22 11.62
CA ILE A 129 -2.22 27.32 11.53
C ILE A 129 -1.60 27.26 12.93
N THR A 130 -2.07 28.09 13.86
CA THR A 130 -1.58 28.13 15.25
C THR A 130 -1.73 26.78 15.95
N ALA A 131 -2.88 26.10 15.77
CA ALA A 131 -3.11 24.76 16.33
C ALA A 131 -2.13 23.72 15.77
N GLN A 132 -1.85 23.74 14.47
CA GLN A 132 -0.87 22.83 13.84
C GLN A 132 0.56 23.10 14.32
N VAL A 133 0.97 24.37 14.40
CA VAL A 133 2.31 24.74 14.89
C VAL A 133 2.47 24.32 16.35
N GLY A 134 1.47 24.55 17.19
CA GLY A 134 1.48 24.12 18.59
C GLY A 134 1.60 22.60 18.74
N ALA A 135 0.80 21.83 17.98
CA ALA A 135 0.87 20.37 17.99
C ALA A 135 2.24 19.83 17.55
N LEU A 136 2.83 20.42 16.50
CA LEU A 136 4.18 20.07 16.05
C LEU A 136 5.25 20.40 17.09
N GLY A 137 5.13 21.53 17.79
CA GLY A 137 6.05 21.91 18.87
C GLY A 137 6.04 20.90 20.02
N ILE A 138 4.84 20.51 20.49
CA ILE A 138 4.71 19.51 21.55
C ILE A 138 5.22 18.14 21.09
N LEU A 139 4.93 17.74 19.85
CA LEU A 139 5.41 16.48 19.29
C LEU A 139 6.94 16.44 19.22
N SER A 140 7.58 17.53 18.82
CA SER A 140 9.05 17.65 18.79
C SER A 140 9.66 17.46 20.18
N LEU A 141 9.11 18.13 21.20
CA LEU A 141 9.56 18.01 22.59
C LEU A 141 9.39 16.58 23.12
N ALA A 142 8.25 15.95 22.84
CA ALA A 142 7.97 14.57 23.23
C ALA A 142 8.92 13.56 22.57
N LEU A 143 9.21 13.74 21.27
CA LEU A 143 10.17 12.90 20.56
C LEU A 143 11.59 13.06 21.12
N ALA A 144 12.01 14.29 21.43
CA ALA A 144 13.30 14.56 22.05
C ALA A 144 13.41 13.84 23.42
N LEU A 145 12.38 13.95 24.26
CA LEU A 145 12.33 13.29 25.56
C LEU A 145 12.43 11.76 25.45
N VAL A 146 11.62 11.14 24.58
CA VAL A 146 11.66 9.67 24.41
C VAL A 146 12.99 9.20 23.86
N THR A 147 13.60 9.97 22.95
CA THR A 147 14.93 9.66 22.41
C THR A 147 16.00 9.70 23.51
N LEU A 148 15.97 10.71 24.39
CA LEU A 148 16.87 10.80 25.54
C LEU A 148 16.70 9.63 26.51
N ILE A 149 15.45 9.27 26.86
CA ILE A 149 15.16 8.13 27.74
C ILE A 149 15.69 6.83 27.13
N ALA A 150 15.48 6.64 25.82
CA ALA A 150 15.89 5.42 25.15
C ALA A 150 17.41 5.27 25.03
N GLN A 151 18.14 6.38 24.82
CA GLN A 151 19.61 6.39 24.83
C GLN A 151 20.16 5.94 26.18
N GLY A 152 19.51 6.32 27.30
CA GLY A 152 19.91 5.88 28.63
C GLY A 152 19.73 4.38 28.91
N GLN A 153 18.84 3.69 28.17
CA GLN A 153 18.49 2.29 28.42
C GLN A 153 19.05 1.30 27.38
N ASN A 154 19.81 1.77 26.38
CA ASN A 154 20.36 0.94 25.29
C ASN A 154 19.32 0.04 24.58
N SER A 155 18.06 0.49 24.47
CA SER A 155 16.96 -0.32 23.94
C SER A 155 16.54 0.13 22.54
N GLU A 156 17.35 -0.19 21.53
CA GLU A 156 17.07 0.15 20.13
C GLU A 156 15.74 -0.44 19.64
N THR A 157 15.39 -1.65 20.12
CA THR A 157 14.15 -2.33 19.77
C THR A 157 12.92 -1.59 20.28
N ASP A 158 12.98 -1.05 21.50
CA ASP A 158 11.86 -0.29 22.07
C ASP A 158 11.62 1.03 21.35
N VAL A 159 12.68 1.68 20.90
CA VAL A 159 12.59 2.90 20.08
C VAL A 159 11.85 2.60 18.78
N LYS A 160 12.18 1.49 18.12
CA LYS A 160 11.49 1.05 16.89
C LYS A 160 10.01 0.75 17.15
N VAL A 161 9.69 0.06 18.25
CA VAL A 161 8.31 -0.20 18.66
C VAL A 161 7.57 1.12 18.91
N TYR A 162 8.19 2.06 19.64
CA TYR A 162 7.62 3.36 19.93
C TYR A 162 7.30 4.17 18.67
N TYR A 163 8.26 4.32 17.76
CA TYR A 163 8.02 5.07 16.51
C TYR A 163 6.91 4.43 15.68
N HIS A 164 6.86 3.10 15.65
CA HIS A 164 5.84 2.37 14.90
C HIS A 164 4.45 2.45 15.52
N GLU A 165 4.33 2.44 16.85
CA GLU A 165 3.04 2.51 17.55
C GLU A 165 2.51 3.95 17.71
N SER A 166 3.41 4.93 17.80
CA SER A 166 3.08 6.35 17.96
C SER A 166 2.70 7.04 16.64
N HIS A 167 3.11 6.48 15.50
CA HIS A 167 2.91 7.06 14.16
C HIS A 167 3.47 8.49 14.02
N ALA A 168 4.55 8.79 14.74
CA ALA A 168 5.08 10.14 14.85
C ALA A 168 5.43 10.75 13.48
N PHE A 169 6.04 9.97 12.59
CA PHE A 169 6.43 10.45 11.25
C PHE A 169 5.22 10.76 10.37
N GLU A 170 4.20 9.92 10.41
CA GLU A 170 2.96 10.09 9.65
C GLU A 170 2.17 11.30 10.16
N ILE A 171 2.11 11.49 11.48
CA ILE A 171 1.46 12.66 12.11
C ILE A 171 2.16 13.95 11.69
N VAL A 172 3.50 14.02 11.82
CA VAL A 172 4.28 15.18 11.39
C VAL A 172 4.06 15.46 9.90
N SER A 173 4.11 14.43 9.06
CA SER A 173 3.89 14.56 7.62
C SER A 173 2.51 15.10 7.29
N SER A 174 1.46 14.61 7.96
CA SER A 174 0.08 15.07 7.76
C SER A 174 -0.13 16.51 8.26
N SER A 175 0.47 16.86 9.40
CA SER A 175 0.46 18.21 9.96
C SER A 175 1.18 19.21 9.06
N LEU A 176 2.36 18.86 8.55
CA LEU A 176 3.10 19.69 7.60
C LEU A 176 2.37 19.86 6.27
N ALA A 177 1.71 18.82 5.78
CA ALA A 177 0.92 18.90 4.55
C ALA A 177 -0.26 19.86 4.71
N LEU A 178 -1.03 19.72 5.80
CA LEU A 178 -2.12 20.65 6.12
C LEU A 178 -1.61 22.08 6.30
N LEU A 179 -0.55 22.28 7.09
CA LEU A 179 0.05 23.59 7.34
C LEU A 179 0.50 24.25 6.03
N SER A 180 1.17 23.49 5.16
CA SER A 180 1.64 23.99 3.86
C SER A 180 0.46 24.47 3.01
N VAL A 181 -0.65 23.74 2.99
CA VAL A 181 -1.81 24.14 2.20
C VAL A 181 -2.54 25.32 2.82
N LEU A 182 -2.68 25.38 4.14
CA LEU A 182 -3.23 26.55 4.83
C LEU A 182 -2.39 27.81 4.57
N CYS A 183 -1.06 27.71 4.57
CA CYS A 183 -0.18 28.83 4.22
C CYS A 183 -0.36 29.28 2.76
N ILE A 184 -0.45 28.35 1.82
CA ILE A 184 -0.71 28.67 0.40
C ILE A 184 -2.09 29.31 0.23
N GLN A 185 -3.09 28.81 0.96
CA GLN A 185 -4.46 29.31 0.92
C GLN A 185 -4.62 30.67 1.59
N LEU A 186 -3.80 31.00 2.59
CA LEU A 186 -3.78 32.34 3.17
C LEU A 186 -3.45 33.40 2.10
N LEU A 187 -2.56 33.06 1.16
CA LEU A 187 -2.21 33.90 0.01
C LEU A 187 -3.20 33.74 -1.17
N TRP A 188 -3.84 32.57 -1.25
CA TRP A 188 -4.80 32.15 -2.29
C TRP A 188 -4.51 32.62 -3.73
N PRO A 189 -3.29 32.42 -4.26
CA PRO A 189 -2.88 33.00 -5.54
C PRO A 189 -3.77 32.51 -6.70
N VAL A 190 -4.26 31.27 -6.63
CA VAL A 190 -5.12 30.68 -7.67
C VAL A 190 -6.50 31.33 -7.70
N GLN A 191 -7.14 31.61 -6.56
CA GLN A 191 -8.44 32.30 -6.53
C GLN A 191 -8.30 33.73 -7.03
N PHE A 192 -7.21 34.41 -6.66
CA PHE A 192 -6.91 35.73 -7.19
C PHE A 192 -6.81 35.70 -8.73
N LEU A 193 -6.09 34.74 -9.31
CA LEU A 193 -6.00 34.57 -10.76
C LEU A 193 -7.35 34.23 -11.40
N ILE A 194 -8.13 33.33 -10.80
CA ILE A 194 -9.46 32.94 -11.30
C ILE A 194 -10.42 34.15 -11.30
N HIS A 195 -10.45 34.96 -10.25
CA HIS A 195 -11.25 36.18 -10.23
C HIS A 195 -10.76 37.21 -11.25
N LYS A 196 -9.43 37.37 -11.40
CA LYS A 196 -8.86 38.27 -12.40
C LYS A 196 -9.21 37.85 -13.84
N LEU A 197 -9.35 36.55 -14.09
CA LEU A 197 -9.79 35.99 -15.37
C LEU A 197 -11.31 36.02 -15.58
N GLY A 198 -12.09 36.52 -14.60
CA GLY A 198 -13.55 36.59 -14.69
C GLY A 198 -14.26 35.24 -14.49
N TRP A 199 -13.55 34.19 -14.08
CA TRP A 199 -14.12 32.85 -13.84
C TRP A 199 -14.46 32.59 -12.37
N GLY A 200 -14.17 33.55 -11.48
CA GLY A 200 -14.40 33.39 -10.05
C GLY A 200 -15.84 33.66 -9.65
N SER A 201 -16.45 32.71 -8.93
CA SER A 201 -17.75 32.90 -8.31
C SER A 201 -17.60 33.54 -6.93
N ASN A 202 -18.58 34.35 -6.50
CA ASN A 202 -18.63 34.85 -5.12
C ASN A 202 -19.46 33.93 -4.20
N ILE A 203 -19.65 32.66 -4.59
CA ILE A 203 -20.58 31.77 -3.90
C ILE A 203 -19.94 31.29 -2.58
N PRO A 204 -20.52 31.59 -1.41
CA PRO A 204 -19.91 31.25 -0.11
C PRO A 204 -19.85 29.75 0.16
N ILE A 205 -20.67 28.93 -0.52
CA ILE A 205 -20.77 27.50 -0.27
C ILE A 205 -19.46 26.75 -0.52
N PHE A 206 -18.69 27.11 -1.57
CA PHE A 206 -17.42 26.46 -1.88
C PHE A 206 -16.39 26.72 -0.79
N LYS A 207 -16.37 27.94 -0.25
CA LYS A 207 -15.52 28.30 0.87
C LYS A 207 -15.90 27.54 2.15
N LEU A 208 -17.19 27.31 2.39
CA LEU A 208 -17.67 26.51 3.53
C LEU A 208 -17.34 25.02 3.39
N ILE A 209 -17.47 24.44 2.19
CA ILE A 209 -17.06 23.07 1.90
C ILE A 209 -15.56 22.91 2.16
N LEU A 210 -14.77 23.85 1.63
CA LEU A 210 -13.33 23.88 1.80
C LEU A 210 -12.93 24.00 3.28
N LEU A 211 -13.58 24.90 4.03
CA LEU A 211 -13.42 25.03 5.47
C LEU A 211 -13.74 23.73 6.21
N THR A 212 -14.82 23.04 5.82
CA THR A 212 -15.22 21.75 6.40
C THR A 212 -14.16 20.66 6.15
N VAL A 213 -13.56 20.64 4.96
CA VAL A 213 -12.44 19.74 4.64
C VAL A 213 -11.24 20.01 5.55
N HIS A 214 -10.87 21.28 5.72
CA HIS A 214 -9.74 21.68 6.59
C HIS A 214 -10.00 21.32 8.04
N LEU A 215 -11.20 21.62 8.54
CA LEU A 215 -11.61 21.30 9.91
C LEU A 215 -11.57 19.78 10.14
N THR A 216 -12.13 19.00 9.20
CA THR A 216 -12.11 17.54 9.29
C THR A 216 -10.69 17.01 9.34
N TRP A 217 -9.80 17.54 8.49
CA TRP A 217 -8.39 17.14 8.48
C TRP A 217 -7.66 17.52 9.77
N LEU A 218 -7.91 18.74 10.27
CA LEU A 218 -7.38 19.21 11.55
C LEU A 218 -7.82 18.30 12.70
N LEU A 219 -9.11 17.92 12.75
CA LEU A 219 -9.64 17.01 13.77
C LEU A 219 -8.98 15.62 13.68
N ILE A 220 -8.73 15.11 12.48
CA ILE A 220 -7.98 13.86 12.30
C ILE A 220 -6.55 14.01 12.83
N ASN A 221 -5.86 15.12 12.53
CA ASN A 221 -4.52 15.39 13.06
C ASN A 221 -4.51 15.50 14.59
N LEU A 222 -5.49 16.18 15.18
CA LEU A 222 -5.62 16.31 16.64
C LEU A 222 -5.94 14.97 17.31
N ALA A 223 -6.80 14.15 16.72
CA ALA A 223 -7.08 12.80 17.20
C ALA A 223 -5.84 11.90 17.11
N SER A 224 -5.05 12.05 16.04
CA SER A 224 -3.78 11.34 15.87
C SER A 224 -2.74 11.79 16.90
N PHE A 225 -2.66 13.10 17.15
CA PHE A 225 -1.81 13.69 18.17
C PHE A 225 -2.18 13.24 19.59
N ALA A 226 -3.47 13.19 19.92
CA ALA A 226 -3.93 12.66 21.20
C ALA A 226 -3.52 11.18 21.39
N HIS A 227 -3.60 10.35 20.33
CA HIS A 227 -3.07 8.99 20.34
C HIS A 227 -1.56 8.95 20.54
N PHE A 228 -0.81 9.80 19.82
CA PHE A 228 0.64 9.93 20.00
C PHE A 228 0.98 10.22 21.47
N ILE A 229 0.36 11.23 22.09
CA ILE A 229 0.58 11.58 23.50
C ILE A 229 0.23 10.42 24.43
N SER A 230 -0.90 9.74 24.19
CA SER A 230 -1.29 8.56 24.97
C SER A 230 -0.26 7.42 24.87
N VAL A 231 0.28 7.16 23.68
CA VAL A 231 1.34 6.17 23.46
C VAL A 231 2.63 6.60 24.15
N THR A 232 3.00 7.88 24.08
CA THR A 232 4.20 8.43 24.74
C THR A 232 4.13 8.25 26.26
N PHE A 233 3.04 8.65 26.90
CA PHE A 233 2.87 8.45 28.34
C PHE A 233 2.82 6.96 28.71
N GLY A 234 2.13 6.14 27.90
CA GLY A 234 2.12 4.69 28.09
C GLY A 234 3.51 4.07 27.93
N PHE A 235 4.37 4.60 27.06
CA PHE A 235 5.71 4.09 26.86
C PHE A 235 6.65 4.38 28.04
N VAL A 236 6.43 5.51 28.74
CA VAL A 236 7.16 5.83 29.99
C VAL A 236 6.81 4.86 31.12
N GLN A 237 5.58 4.31 31.13
CA GLN A 237 5.16 3.31 32.11
C GLN A 237 5.58 1.89 31.69
N GLN A 238 6.29 1.16 32.55
CA GLN A 238 6.82 -0.16 32.21
C GLN A 238 5.74 -1.18 31.81
N SER A 239 4.63 -1.26 32.56
CA SER A 239 3.54 -2.21 32.28
C SER A 239 2.84 -1.95 30.94
N LYS A 240 2.66 -0.67 30.58
CA LYS A 240 2.07 -0.26 29.30
C LYS A 240 3.05 -0.44 28.15
N ARG A 241 4.35 -0.24 28.38
CA ARG A 241 5.40 -0.56 27.41
C ARG A 241 5.43 -2.05 27.06
N GLU A 242 5.30 -2.94 28.04
CA GLU A 242 5.17 -4.39 27.79
C GLU A 242 3.93 -4.72 26.96
N GLN A 243 2.77 -4.14 27.30
CA GLN A 243 1.55 -4.29 26.51
C GLN A 243 1.71 -3.79 25.06
N LEU A 244 2.43 -2.68 24.85
CA LEU A 244 2.73 -2.18 23.50
C LEU A 244 3.64 -3.13 22.72
N ARG A 245 4.65 -3.74 23.36
CA ARG A 245 5.49 -4.77 22.74
C ARG A 245 4.69 -6.00 22.35
N GLU A 246 3.78 -6.46 23.20
CA GLU A 246 2.90 -7.60 22.89
C GLU A 246 2.01 -7.30 21.68
N LEU A 247 1.38 -6.11 21.65
CA LEU A 247 0.54 -5.68 20.52
C LEU A 247 1.36 -5.55 19.23
N PHE A 248 2.55 -4.95 19.31
CA PHE A 248 3.45 -4.83 18.16
C PHE A 248 3.89 -6.21 17.66
N THR A 249 4.30 -7.10 18.57
CA THR A 249 4.75 -8.45 18.24
C THR A 249 3.62 -9.25 17.60
N ALA A 250 2.43 -9.25 18.19
CA ALA A 250 1.29 -9.99 17.70
C ALA A 250 0.79 -9.49 16.32
N ASN A 251 0.80 -8.18 16.07
CA ASN A 251 0.20 -7.64 14.84
C ASN A 251 1.20 -7.33 13.72
N VAL A 252 2.50 -7.24 14.02
CA VAL A 252 3.53 -6.82 13.05
C VAL A 252 4.59 -7.89 12.87
N VAL A 253 5.28 -8.26 13.96
CA VAL A 253 6.43 -9.18 13.90
C VAL A 253 5.99 -10.60 13.59
N MET A 254 5.04 -11.14 14.36
CA MET A 254 4.61 -12.53 14.25
C MET A 254 3.98 -12.85 12.88
N PRO A 255 3.07 -12.04 12.31
CA PRO A 255 2.56 -12.29 10.96
C PRO A 255 3.67 -12.25 9.91
N MET A 256 4.65 -11.34 10.04
CA MET A 256 5.76 -11.22 9.09
C MET A 256 6.69 -12.44 9.16
N ASP A 257 7.10 -12.84 10.36
CA ASP A 257 7.96 -14.02 10.58
C ASP A 257 7.25 -15.30 10.15
N MET A 258 5.98 -15.50 10.54
CA MET A 258 5.18 -16.63 10.09
C MET A 258 5.06 -16.68 8.57
N GLN A 259 4.79 -15.54 7.91
CA GLN A 259 4.76 -15.47 6.46
C GLN A 259 6.11 -15.88 5.86
N GLN A 260 7.22 -15.39 6.40
CA GLN A 260 8.55 -15.71 5.89
C GLN A 260 8.90 -17.19 6.03
N ARG A 261 8.65 -17.78 7.21
CA ARG A 261 8.89 -19.19 7.50
C ARG A 261 8.01 -20.11 6.67
N LEU A 262 6.71 -19.85 6.65
CA LEU A 262 5.74 -20.64 5.89
C LEU A 262 6.04 -20.59 4.39
N ARG A 263 6.41 -19.42 3.86
CA ARG A 263 6.81 -19.27 2.46
C ARG A 263 8.06 -20.08 2.13
N ARG A 264 9.07 -20.11 3.02
CA ARG A 264 10.28 -20.93 2.85
C ARG A 264 9.95 -22.43 2.90
N ALA A 265 9.14 -22.86 3.88
CA ALA A 265 8.72 -24.25 4.02
C ALA A 265 7.89 -24.74 2.81
N LEU A 266 6.93 -23.94 2.35
CA LEU A 266 6.14 -24.25 1.16
C LEU A 266 6.98 -24.31 -0.11
N TYR A 267 8.04 -23.51 -0.21
CA TYR A 267 8.95 -23.54 -1.36
C TYR A 267 9.92 -24.72 -1.32
N SER A 268 10.49 -25.06 -0.15
CA SER A 268 11.37 -26.22 -0.01
C SER A 268 10.62 -27.53 -0.23
N ASN A 269 9.37 -27.61 0.23
CA ASN A 269 8.55 -28.83 0.15
C ASN A 269 7.68 -28.85 -1.12
N ALA A 270 7.91 -27.91 -2.05
CA ALA A 270 7.15 -27.81 -3.28
C ALA A 270 7.23 -29.08 -4.13
N SER A 271 8.40 -29.74 -4.16
CA SER A 271 8.67 -30.99 -4.88
C SER A 271 7.54 -32.02 -4.69
N GLU A 272 7.29 -32.36 -3.43
CA GLU A 272 6.29 -33.36 -3.01
C GLU A 272 4.88 -32.95 -3.44
N THR A 273 4.52 -31.67 -3.31
CA THR A 273 3.17 -31.18 -3.63
C THR A 273 2.86 -31.07 -5.12
N LEU A 274 3.88 -31.00 -5.99
CA LEU A 274 3.70 -30.80 -7.42
C LEU A 274 3.52 -32.12 -8.17
N LEU A 275 4.34 -33.11 -7.83
CA LEU A 275 4.42 -34.40 -8.51
C LEU A 275 3.90 -35.57 -7.66
N GLY A 276 3.60 -35.36 -6.38
CA GLY A 276 3.31 -36.44 -5.43
C GLY A 276 4.59 -36.97 -4.78
N HIS A 277 4.42 -37.78 -3.74
CA HIS A 277 5.54 -38.42 -3.05
C HIS A 277 5.96 -39.65 -3.85
N ASP A 278 7.20 -39.69 -4.30
CA ASP A 278 7.85 -40.90 -4.82
C ASP A 278 8.96 -41.29 -3.84
N PHE A 279 8.76 -42.38 -3.09
CA PHE A 279 9.71 -42.83 -2.08
C PHE A 279 10.94 -43.48 -2.70
N ASP A 280 10.80 -44.06 -3.89
CA ASP A 280 11.82 -44.92 -4.48
C ASP A 280 12.85 -44.13 -5.29
N GLY A 281 12.63 -42.82 -5.49
CA GLY A 281 13.50 -41.95 -6.26
C GLY A 281 13.73 -42.44 -7.70
N SER A 282 12.86 -43.32 -8.17
CA SER A 282 12.94 -43.95 -9.49
C SER A 282 12.28 -43.04 -10.53
N GLN A 283 11.32 -42.20 -10.16
CA GLN A 283 10.58 -41.40 -11.13
C GLN A 283 11.19 -40.01 -11.34
N PRO A 284 10.88 -39.36 -12.48
CA PRO A 284 11.32 -37.99 -12.74
C PRO A 284 10.84 -37.04 -11.64
N ASN A 285 11.78 -36.38 -10.97
CA ASN A 285 11.49 -35.52 -9.82
C ASN A 285 11.91 -34.07 -10.07
N VAL A 286 11.40 -33.17 -9.24
CA VAL A 286 11.68 -31.75 -9.25
C VAL A 286 12.14 -31.32 -7.86
N ILE A 287 13.23 -30.57 -7.74
CA ILE A 287 13.74 -30.07 -6.46
C ILE A 287 13.87 -28.54 -6.49
N PHE A 288 13.64 -27.87 -5.35
CA PHE A 288 13.65 -26.41 -5.21
C PHE A 288 14.67 -25.94 -4.17
N GLY A 289 15.39 -24.85 -4.47
CA GLY A 289 16.23 -24.14 -3.52
C GLY A 289 17.56 -24.80 -3.16
N TYR A 290 17.90 -25.92 -3.80
CA TYR A 290 19.15 -26.64 -3.61
C TYR A 290 20.02 -26.57 -4.86
N ASP A 291 21.33 -26.61 -4.66
CA ASP A 291 22.33 -26.74 -5.72
C ASP A 291 23.20 -27.95 -5.37
N TYR A 292 23.14 -29.00 -6.19
CA TYR A 292 23.93 -30.22 -6.01
C TYR A 292 25.29 -30.15 -6.74
N GLY A 293 25.64 -28.99 -7.31
CA GLY A 293 26.84 -28.85 -8.14
C GLY A 293 26.68 -29.46 -9.54
N LYS A 294 27.79 -29.52 -10.28
CA LYS A 294 27.89 -30.04 -11.65
C LYS A 294 28.15 -31.56 -11.64
N PRO A 295 27.73 -32.34 -12.67
CA PRO A 295 27.37 -31.91 -14.03
C PRO A 295 25.85 -31.93 -14.30
N GLN A 296 25.23 -30.75 -14.37
CA GLN A 296 23.83 -30.59 -14.77
C GLN A 296 23.73 -29.74 -16.04
N VAL A 297 22.79 -30.07 -16.92
CA VAL A 297 22.53 -29.31 -18.15
C VAL A 297 21.70 -28.07 -17.80
N VAL A 298 22.15 -26.90 -18.24
CA VAL A 298 21.46 -25.64 -17.99
C VAL A 298 20.25 -25.51 -18.92
N GLU A 299 19.05 -25.57 -18.38
CA GLU A 299 17.81 -25.39 -19.15
C GLU A 299 17.41 -23.93 -19.27
N ILE A 300 17.54 -23.18 -18.17
CA ILE A 300 17.24 -21.74 -18.14
C ILE A 300 18.31 -20.99 -17.36
N SER A 301 18.86 -19.97 -18.02
CA SER A 301 19.70 -18.95 -17.41
C SER A 301 19.06 -17.57 -17.56
N SER A 302 19.47 -16.64 -16.71
CA SER A 302 19.05 -15.24 -16.75
C SER A 302 20.23 -14.35 -16.40
N LYS A 303 20.37 -13.22 -17.09
CA LYS A 303 21.38 -12.21 -16.79
C LYS A 303 20.71 -11.03 -16.09
N HIS A 304 21.17 -10.69 -14.90
CA HIS A 304 20.64 -9.58 -14.11
C HIS A 304 21.70 -8.47 -13.97
N ALA A 305 21.42 -7.30 -14.54
CA ALA A 305 22.30 -6.13 -14.44
C ALA A 305 22.38 -5.58 -12.99
N HIS A 306 21.30 -5.76 -12.21
CA HIS A 306 21.22 -5.36 -10.82
C HIS A 306 20.94 -6.56 -9.93
N SER A 307 21.23 -6.43 -8.63
CA SER A 307 20.85 -7.42 -7.63
C SER A 307 19.34 -7.67 -7.65
N ARG A 308 18.94 -8.91 -7.96
CA ARG A 308 17.56 -9.36 -7.99
C ARG A 308 17.42 -10.60 -7.12
N ALA A 309 16.30 -10.69 -6.39
CA ALA A 309 15.94 -11.87 -5.62
C ALA A 309 14.63 -12.46 -6.14
N LEU A 310 14.46 -13.78 -5.97
CA LEU A 310 13.20 -14.46 -6.22
C LEU A 310 12.23 -14.12 -5.10
N ILE A 311 11.16 -13.37 -5.41
CA ILE A 311 10.19 -12.91 -4.41
C ILE A 311 8.94 -13.79 -4.38
N ASP A 312 8.57 -14.36 -5.53
CA ASP A 312 7.34 -15.14 -5.67
C ASP A 312 7.47 -16.19 -6.78
N VAL A 313 6.69 -17.26 -6.66
CA VAL A 313 6.60 -18.34 -7.65
C VAL A 313 5.14 -18.70 -7.89
N ARG A 314 4.76 -18.86 -9.16
CA ARG A 314 3.41 -19.25 -9.59
C ARG A 314 3.33 -20.78 -9.67
N MET A 315 2.97 -21.43 -8.57
CA MET A 315 3.08 -22.88 -8.41
C MET A 315 2.17 -23.68 -9.34
N VAL A 316 1.02 -23.14 -9.74
CA VAL A 316 0.13 -23.81 -10.71
C VAL A 316 0.83 -23.98 -12.06
N TRP A 317 1.59 -22.96 -12.49
CA TRP A 317 2.32 -23.00 -13.75
C TRP A 317 3.52 -23.93 -13.69
N VAL A 318 4.25 -23.89 -12.57
CA VAL A 318 5.36 -24.83 -12.34
C VAL A 318 4.85 -26.27 -12.29
N ARG A 319 3.70 -26.52 -11.63
CA ARG A 319 3.03 -27.83 -11.60
C ARG A 319 2.74 -28.33 -13.00
N TRP A 320 2.17 -27.47 -13.85
CA TRP A 320 1.84 -27.82 -15.23
C TRP A 320 3.10 -28.21 -16.02
N VAL A 321 4.18 -27.41 -15.93
CA VAL A 321 5.44 -27.71 -16.62
C VAL A 321 6.06 -29.00 -16.09
N ALA A 322 6.13 -29.17 -14.76
CA ALA A 322 6.70 -30.34 -14.12
C ALA A 322 5.98 -31.64 -14.52
N ARG A 323 4.64 -31.64 -14.51
CA ARG A 323 3.83 -32.80 -14.92
C ARG A 323 4.01 -33.13 -16.39
N ARG A 324 3.96 -32.11 -17.26
CA ARG A 324 4.18 -32.29 -18.70
C ARG A 324 5.57 -32.85 -18.98
N TRP A 325 6.60 -32.29 -18.35
CA TRP A 325 7.98 -32.77 -18.49
C TRP A 325 8.14 -34.21 -17.99
N ARG A 326 7.61 -34.55 -16.81
CA ARG A 326 7.64 -35.91 -16.26
C ARG A 326 7.00 -36.92 -17.22
N ASN A 327 5.81 -36.62 -17.74
CA ASN A 327 5.14 -37.51 -18.69
C ASN A 327 5.96 -37.73 -19.96
N ARG A 328 6.65 -36.68 -20.46
CA ARG A 328 7.56 -36.83 -21.61
C ARG A 328 8.79 -37.67 -21.27
N CYS A 329 9.36 -37.53 -20.08
CA CYS A 329 10.47 -38.38 -19.64
C CYS A 329 10.06 -39.85 -19.55
N ILE A 330 8.87 -40.14 -19.01
CA ILE A 330 8.33 -41.50 -18.92
C ILE A 330 8.10 -42.08 -20.31
N HIS A 331 7.40 -41.35 -21.17
CA HIS A 331 7.11 -41.78 -22.53
C HIS A 331 8.37 -42.05 -23.36
N GLU A 332 9.43 -41.26 -23.18
CA GLU A 332 10.70 -41.48 -23.87
C GLU A 332 11.45 -42.70 -23.31
N ALA A 333 11.36 -42.95 -22.00
CA ALA A 333 11.94 -44.13 -21.38
C ALA A 333 11.23 -45.42 -21.80
N GLU A 334 9.90 -45.40 -21.92
CA GLU A 334 9.10 -46.54 -22.40
C GLU A 334 9.41 -46.92 -23.86
N LYS A 335 9.92 -46.00 -24.67
CA LYS A 335 10.35 -46.30 -26.06
C LYS A 335 11.68 -47.03 -26.14
N ALA A 336 12.52 -46.94 -25.09
CA ALA A 336 13.76 -47.68 -25.05
C ALA A 336 13.44 -49.13 -24.67
N SER A 337 13.66 -50.06 -25.60
CA SER A 337 13.36 -51.49 -25.44
C SER A 337 13.95 -52.12 -24.17
N ASP A 338 15.05 -51.56 -23.68
CA ASP A 338 15.85 -52.11 -22.57
C ASP A 338 15.62 -51.36 -21.25
N PHE A 339 14.56 -50.55 -21.16
CA PHE A 339 14.31 -49.74 -19.98
C PHE A 339 13.63 -50.53 -18.86
N HIS A 340 14.42 -50.98 -17.88
CA HIS A 340 13.95 -51.67 -16.67
C HIS A 340 13.66 -50.72 -15.49
N GLY A 341 13.49 -49.42 -15.74
CA GLY A 341 13.37 -48.39 -14.71
C GLY A 341 14.66 -47.59 -14.53
N TRP A 342 14.55 -46.41 -13.91
CA TRP A 342 15.73 -45.64 -13.54
C TRP A 342 16.35 -46.20 -12.26
N PRO A 343 17.68 -46.24 -12.13
CA PRO A 343 18.32 -46.63 -10.88
C PRO A 343 17.87 -45.69 -9.76
N VAL A 344 17.67 -46.24 -8.57
CA VAL A 344 17.35 -45.48 -7.35
C VAL A 344 18.36 -44.33 -7.21
N HIS A 345 17.86 -43.11 -7.03
CA HIS A 345 18.61 -41.84 -6.97
C HIS A 345 19.22 -41.29 -8.29
N ASN A 346 19.11 -42.02 -9.41
CA ASN A 346 19.58 -41.58 -10.73
C ASN A 346 18.45 -41.26 -11.72
N GLY A 347 17.21 -41.20 -11.25
CA GLY A 347 16.08 -40.72 -12.03
C GLY A 347 16.29 -39.30 -12.59
N PRO A 348 15.59 -38.95 -13.70
CA PRO A 348 15.63 -37.60 -14.25
C PRO A 348 15.26 -36.57 -13.20
N LEU A 349 16.03 -35.51 -13.11
CA LEU A 349 15.84 -34.48 -12.08
C LEU A 349 15.82 -33.10 -12.74
N LEU A 350 14.80 -32.32 -12.41
CA LEU A 350 14.73 -30.90 -12.74
C LEU A 350 14.95 -30.08 -11.46
N LEU A 351 16.01 -29.27 -11.44
CA LEU A 351 16.43 -28.52 -10.27
C LEU A 351 16.18 -27.02 -10.45
N PHE A 352 15.44 -26.44 -9.53
CA PHE A 352 15.22 -25.00 -9.41
C PHE A 352 16.10 -24.41 -8.32
N VAL A 353 17.30 -23.96 -8.69
CA VAL A 353 18.34 -23.45 -7.78
C VAL A 353 17.95 -22.20 -6.95
N PRO A 354 17.08 -21.26 -7.41
CA PRO A 354 16.79 -20.04 -6.67
C PRO A 354 16.32 -20.30 -5.24
N LYS A 355 16.91 -19.60 -4.28
CA LYS A 355 16.37 -19.47 -2.93
C LYS A 355 15.52 -18.21 -2.85
N LEU A 356 14.39 -18.28 -2.14
CA LEU A 356 13.54 -17.12 -1.92
C LEU A 356 14.29 -16.02 -1.17
N ASP A 357 14.10 -14.77 -1.60
CA ASP A 357 14.74 -13.55 -1.08
C ASP A 357 16.27 -13.51 -1.12
N PHE A 358 16.93 -14.48 -1.76
CA PHE A 358 18.38 -14.44 -1.87
C PHE A 358 18.82 -13.57 -3.06
N PRO A 359 19.51 -12.44 -2.84
CA PRO A 359 19.94 -11.56 -3.91
C PRO A 359 21.00 -12.22 -4.79
N ARG A 360 20.87 -12.06 -6.12
CA ARG A 360 21.84 -12.51 -7.12
C ARG A 360 22.05 -11.42 -8.18
N LYS A 361 23.28 -11.27 -8.67
CA LYS A 361 23.67 -10.37 -9.77
C LYS A 361 24.45 -11.16 -10.82
N GLY A 362 24.40 -10.72 -12.07
CA GLY A 362 25.16 -11.34 -13.17
C GLY A 362 24.40 -12.46 -13.88
N LYS A 363 25.14 -13.34 -14.58
CA LYS A 363 24.57 -14.53 -15.22
C LYS A 363 24.26 -15.55 -14.13
N TYR A 364 23.01 -16.00 -14.09
CA TYR A 364 22.51 -16.92 -13.10
C TYR A 364 21.76 -18.07 -13.77
N GLU A 365 22.24 -19.28 -13.55
CA GLU A 365 21.70 -20.53 -14.08
C GLU A 365 20.80 -21.11 -12.99
N TRP A 366 19.49 -21.18 -13.27
CA TRP A 366 18.51 -21.37 -12.20
C TRP A 366 17.54 -22.50 -12.43
N CYS A 367 17.41 -22.98 -13.67
CA CYS A 367 16.73 -24.23 -13.98
C CYS A 367 17.77 -25.16 -14.60
N LEU A 368 18.13 -26.20 -13.87
CA LEU A 368 19.12 -27.19 -14.26
C LEU A 368 18.41 -28.54 -14.43
N ARG A 369 18.95 -29.40 -15.30
CA ARG A 369 18.41 -30.73 -15.54
C ARG A 369 19.53 -31.77 -15.47
N ARG A 370 19.24 -32.89 -14.83
CA ARG A 370 20.07 -34.11 -14.83
C ARG A 370 19.26 -35.24 -15.45
N GLY A 371 19.72 -35.79 -16.58
CA GLY A 371 19.01 -36.85 -17.31
C GLY A 371 17.68 -36.40 -17.95
N GLY A 372 16.93 -37.36 -18.49
CA GLY A 372 15.62 -37.14 -19.13
C GLY A 372 15.64 -36.26 -20.38
N VAL A 373 14.45 -35.86 -20.84
CA VAL A 373 14.28 -35.03 -22.04
C VAL A 373 14.45 -33.53 -21.74
N PRO A 374 14.96 -32.72 -22.71
CA PRO A 374 15.07 -31.28 -22.54
C PRO A 374 13.70 -30.60 -22.40
N LEU A 375 13.69 -29.43 -21.76
CA LEU A 375 12.50 -28.59 -21.71
C LEU A 375 12.22 -27.98 -23.09
N THR A 376 10.96 -27.99 -23.50
CA THR A 376 10.51 -27.33 -24.72
C THR A 376 10.62 -25.80 -24.58
N ARG A 377 10.69 -25.07 -25.71
CA ARG A 377 10.72 -23.60 -25.69
C ARG A 377 9.53 -23.01 -24.93
N PHE A 378 8.34 -23.59 -25.09
CA PHE A 378 7.13 -23.15 -24.42
C PHE A 378 7.17 -23.35 -22.90
N GLU A 379 7.62 -24.52 -22.43
CA GLU A 379 7.82 -24.77 -20.99
C GLU A 379 8.83 -23.79 -20.39
N LYS A 380 9.92 -23.47 -21.11
CA LYS A 380 10.91 -22.46 -20.66
C LYS A 380 10.29 -21.06 -20.54
N ILE A 381 9.41 -20.67 -21.46
CA ILE A 381 8.70 -19.37 -21.39
C ILE A 381 7.79 -19.33 -20.16
N ILE A 382 7.01 -20.39 -19.93
CA ILE A 382 6.10 -20.49 -18.77
C ILE A 382 6.89 -20.43 -17.46
N LEU A 383 8.01 -21.17 -17.34
CA LEU A 383 8.86 -21.12 -16.15
C LEU A 383 9.43 -19.71 -15.93
N ARG A 384 9.91 -19.02 -16.97
CA ARG A 384 10.37 -17.63 -16.85
C ARG A 384 9.28 -16.68 -16.36
N ALA A 385 8.03 -16.89 -16.78
CA ALA A 385 6.91 -16.09 -16.33
C ALA A 385 6.40 -16.49 -14.92
N ALA A 386 6.65 -17.74 -14.50
CA ALA A 386 6.27 -18.28 -13.20
C ALA A 386 7.18 -17.77 -12.07
N PHE A 387 8.49 -17.63 -12.32
CA PHE A 387 9.48 -17.18 -11.34
C PHE A 387 9.61 -15.65 -11.35
N LYS A 388 9.11 -14.98 -10.31
CA LYS A 388 9.08 -13.53 -10.22
C LYS A 388 10.29 -12.99 -9.47
N PHE A 389 11.25 -12.46 -10.23
CA PHE A 389 12.40 -11.76 -9.69
C PHE A 389 12.11 -10.26 -9.50
N LYS A 390 12.52 -9.68 -8.37
CA LYS A 390 12.43 -8.24 -8.11
C LYS A 390 13.81 -7.69 -7.80
N ARG A 391 14.08 -6.44 -8.22
CA ARG A 391 15.27 -5.71 -7.78
C ARG A 391 15.19 -5.53 -6.27
N VAL A 392 16.26 -5.93 -5.59
CA VAL A 392 16.45 -5.68 -4.15
C VAL A 392 17.48 -4.58 -4.03
N LYS A 393 17.23 -3.60 -3.16
CA LYS A 393 18.27 -2.66 -2.73
C LYS A 393 19.15 -3.44 -1.77
N GLY A 394 20.24 -4.00 -2.30
CA GLY A 394 21.27 -4.64 -1.51
C GLY A 394 22.53 -3.82 -1.66
N ASP A 395 22.96 -3.24 -0.55
CA ASP A 395 24.36 -2.95 -0.28
C ASP A 395 25.05 -4.32 -0.24
N VAL A 396 25.73 -4.68 -1.33
CA VAL A 396 26.70 -5.78 -1.33
C VAL A 396 28.06 -5.13 -1.30
#